data_AF-A0A496TM57-F1
#
_entry.id   AF-A0A496TM57-F1
#
_cell.length_a   1.000
_cell.length_b   1.000
_cell.length_c   1.000
_cell.angle_alpha   90.00
_cell.angle_beta   90.00
_cell.angle_gamma   90.00
#
_symmetry.space_group_name_H-M   'P 1'
#
loop_
_entity.id
_entity.type
_entity.pdbx_description
1 polymer ?
#
loop_
_entity_poly.entity_id
_entity_poly.type
_entity_poly.pdbx_seq_one_letter_code
_entity_poly.pdbx_strand_id
1 'polypeptide(L)'
;IKPEAIQSVTAPTIQPQSGLVEPVCSIEKAIEIFKKFEEAKRKILSENDIMWIGDDGRPTAKGQGTPYIKRSGWRKLARFFGLSWDVESVNKTKMENGGYMYRARVKVWHPSGASVTAEGAATSEDKFFTKGGRKEADEADVLMKAETVAINRVISDILGSGEVSEEETE
;
A
#
# COMPACT_ATOMS: atom_id res chain seq x y z
N ILE A 1 -5.06 -23.04 30.79
CA ILE A 1 -5.17 -23.37 29.35
C ILE A 1 -3.76 -23.24 28.78
N LYS A 2 -3.15 -24.35 28.35
CA LYS A 2 -1.80 -24.31 27.75
C LYS A 2 -1.91 -23.73 26.34
N PRO A 3 -0.95 -22.90 25.87
CA PRO A 3 -0.99 -22.39 24.51
C PRO A 3 -0.71 -23.53 23.53
N GLU A 4 -1.61 -23.73 22.57
CA GLU A 4 -1.39 -24.63 21.44
C GLU A 4 -0.29 -24.07 20.54
N ALA A 5 0.65 -24.93 20.17
CA ALA A 5 1.74 -24.59 19.27
C ALA A 5 1.19 -24.29 17.88
N ILE A 6 1.51 -23.11 17.35
CA ILE A 6 1.20 -22.71 15.97
C ILE A 6 2.00 -23.63 15.04
N GLN A 7 1.31 -24.52 14.31
CA GLN A 7 1.95 -25.38 13.31
C GLN A 7 2.43 -24.52 12.14
N SER A 8 3.73 -24.63 11.82
CA SER A 8 4.32 -24.00 10.64
C SER A 8 3.75 -24.64 9.37
N VAL A 9 2.94 -23.91 8.62
CA VAL A 9 2.46 -24.36 7.30
C VAL A 9 3.64 -24.29 6.34
N THR A 10 4.22 -25.44 6.00
CA THR A 10 5.25 -25.55 4.96
C THR A 10 4.67 -25.14 3.61
N ALA A 11 5.37 -24.24 2.91
CA ALA A 11 4.99 -23.82 1.56
C ALA A 11 4.84 -25.04 0.63
N PRO A 12 3.83 -25.07 -0.26
CA PRO A 12 3.64 -26.20 -1.16
C PRO A 12 4.89 -26.37 -2.04
N THR A 13 5.39 -27.60 -2.12
CA THR A 13 6.48 -27.95 -3.03
C THR A 13 5.96 -27.89 -4.47
N ILE A 14 6.25 -26.80 -5.17
CA ILE A 14 5.87 -26.64 -6.58
C ILE A 14 6.89 -27.39 -7.42
N GLN A 15 6.45 -28.44 -8.13
CA GLN A 15 7.30 -29.10 -9.12
C GLN A 15 7.49 -28.17 -10.32
N PRO A 16 8.74 -27.90 -10.75
CA PRO A 16 8.99 -27.04 -11.90
C PRO A 16 8.44 -27.72 -13.16
N GLN A 17 7.38 -27.14 -13.74
CA GLN A 17 6.86 -27.58 -15.02
C GLN A 17 7.69 -26.95 -16.13
N SER A 18 8.13 -27.75 -17.11
CA SER A 18 8.76 -27.25 -18.32
C SER A 18 7.69 -26.62 -19.23
N GLY A 19 7.65 -25.28 -19.29
CA GLY A 19 6.69 -24.50 -20.08
C GLY A 19 6.72 -23.01 -19.72
N LEU A 20 6.08 -22.16 -20.52
CA LEU A 20 5.77 -20.78 -20.13
C LEU A 20 4.62 -20.78 -19.13
N VAL A 21 4.59 -19.80 -18.21
CA VAL A 21 3.52 -19.66 -17.23
C VAL A 21 2.18 -19.45 -17.95
N GLU A 22 1.27 -20.40 -17.85
CA GLU A 22 -0.07 -20.29 -18.44
C GLU A 22 -1.01 -19.45 -17.54
N PRO A 23 -1.93 -18.66 -18.12
CA PRO A 23 -2.92 -17.91 -17.36
C PRO A 23 -3.86 -18.82 -16.56
N VAL A 24 -4.23 -18.38 -15.35
CA VAL A 24 -5.16 -19.09 -14.46
C VAL A 24 -6.60 -19.17 -15.00
N CYS A 25 -6.93 -18.38 -16.03
CA CYS A 25 -8.21 -18.41 -16.74
C CYS A 25 -8.02 -17.96 -18.19
N SER A 26 -9.05 -18.05 -19.04
CA SER A 26 -8.92 -17.58 -20.43
C SER A 26 -8.60 -16.10 -20.50
N ILE A 27 -7.92 -15.69 -21.58
CA ILE A 27 -7.51 -14.30 -21.80
C ILE A 27 -8.73 -13.37 -21.81
N GLU A 28 -9.82 -13.77 -22.45
CA GLU A 28 -11.06 -13.00 -22.51
C GLU A 28 -11.65 -12.80 -21.12
N LYS A 29 -11.59 -13.84 -20.28
CA LYS A 29 -12.09 -13.77 -18.91
C LYS A 29 -11.25 -12.86 -18.05
N ALA A 30 -9.93 -12.94 -18.16
CA ALA A 30 -9.00 -12.05 -17.46
C ALA A 30 -9.27 -10.59 -17.83
N ILE A 31 -9.41 -10.29 -19.13
CA ILE A 31 -9.74 -8.93 -19.62
C ILE A 31 -11.08 -8.45 -19.07
N GLU A 32 -12.11 -9.30 -19.05
CA GLU A 32 -13.42 -8.96 -18.47
C GLU A 32 -13.30 -8.60 -16.98
N ILE A 33 -12.53 -9.37 -16.22
CA ILE A 33 -12.29 -9.13 -14.79
C ILE A 33 -11.58 -7.80 -14.58
N PHE A 34 -10.51 -7.51 -15.32
CA PHE A 34 -9.80 -6.24 -15.20
C PHE A 34 -10.66 -5.03 -15.58
N LYS A 35 -11.50 -5.14 -16.62
CA LYS A 35 -12.46 -4.07 -16.97
C LYS A 35 -13.43 -3.79 -15.83
N LYS A 36 -13.95 -4.83 -15.18
CA LYS A 36 -14.85 -4.70 -14.01
C LYS A 36 -14.13 -4.10 -12.81
N PHE A 37 -12.86 -4.47 -12.60
CA PHE A 37 -12.01 -3.88 -11.57
C PHE A 37 -11.86 -2.36 -11.78
N GLU A 38 -11.47 -1.95 -12.99
CA GLU A 38 -11.32 -0.53 -13.35
C GLU A 38 -12.64 0.25 -13.22
N GLU A 39 -13.75 -0.35 -13.62
CA GLU A 39 -15.08 0.24 -13.44
C GLU A 39 -15.43 0.40 -11.95
N ALA A 40 -15.19 -0.63 -11.14
CA ALA A 40 -15.41 -0.58 -9.70
C ALA A 40 -14.57 0.51 -9.04
N LYS A 41 -13.25 0.58 -9.36
CA LYS A 41 -12.35 1.61 -8.85
C LYS A 41 -12.90 3.02 -9.10
N ARG A 42 -13.34 3.32 -10.33
CA ARG A 42 -13.92 4.61 -10.69
C ARG A 42 -15.23 4.94 -9.96
N LYS A 43 -16.06 3.94 -9.67
CA LYS A 43 -17.37 4.13 -9.01
C LYS A 43 -17.27 4.23 -7.49
N ILE A 44 -16.28 3.58 -6.89
CA ILE A 44 -16.09 3.52 -5.43
C ILE A 44 -15.40 4.78 -4.91
N LEU A 45 -14.41 5.27 -5.65
CA LEU A 45 -13.64 6.45 -5.27
C LEU A 45 -14.44 7.72 -5.59
N SER A 46 -14.61 8.58 -4.60
CA SER A 46 -15.16 9.92 -4.81
C SER A 46 -14.04 10.94 -4.91
N GLU A 47 -14.37 12.17 -5.32
CA GLU A 47 -13.39 13.25 -5.44
C GLU A 47 -12.65 13.53 -4.12
N ASN A 48 -13.32 13.32 -2.98
CA ASN A 48 -12.73 13.49 -1.67
C ASN A 48 -11.62 12.47 -1.37
N ASP A 49 -11.61 11.33 -2.06
CA ASP A 49 -10.58 10.29 -1.92
C ASP A 49 -9.35 10.54 -2.78
N ILE A 50 -9.39 11.53 -3.68
CA ILE A 50 -8.27 11.86 -4.57
C ILE A 50 -7.62 13.16 -4.13
N MET A 51 -6.30 13.19 -4.14
CA MET A 51 -5.47 14.37 -3.99
C MET A 51 -4.69 14.56 -5.27
N TRP A 52 -4.58 15.79 -5.76
CA TRP A 52 -3.75 16.09 -6.92
C TRP A 52 -2.45 16.69 -6.42
N ILE A 53 -1.32 16.15 -6.86
CA ILE A 53 0.02 16.61 -6.47
C ILE A 53 0.72 17.12 -7.73
N GLY A 54 1.16 18.38 -7.71
CA GLY A 54 1.93 18.96 -8.81
C GLY A 54 3.38 18.48 -8.83
N ASP A 55 4.10 18.82 -9.89
CA ASP A 55 5.52 18.48 -10.09
C ASP A 55 6.43 19.02 -8.97
N ASP A 56 5.97 20.04 -8.23
CA ASP A 56 6.64 20.60 -7.05
C ASP A 56 6.41 19.79 -5.76
N GLY A 57 5.67 18.67 -5.85
CA GLY A 57 5.32 17.79 -4.74
C GLY A 57 4.23 18.35 -3.83
N ARG A 58 3.52 19.42 -4.21
CA ARG A 58 2.49 20.06 -3.38
C ARG A 58 1.07 19.77 -3.87
N PRO A 59 0.07 19.78 -2.97
CA PRO A 59 -1.33 19.70 -3.37
C PRO A 59 -1.71 20.82 -4.34
N THR A 60 -2.42 20.46 -5.40
CA THR A 60 -2.88 21.38 -6.45
C THR A 60 -4.36 21.15 -6.80
N ALA A 61 -4.90 21.96 -7.70
CA ALA A 61 -6.28 21.87 -8.16
C ALA A 61 -6.53 20.56 -8.93
N LYS A 62 -7.80 20.14 -8.96
CA LYS A 62 -8.23 18.96 -9.72
C LYS A 62 -7.84 19.09 -11.20
N GLY A 63 -7.20 18.04 -11.74
CA GLY A 63 -6.76 17.99 -13.13
C GLY A 63 -5.43 18.69 -13.38
N GLN A 64 -4.77 19.22 -12.35
CA GLN A 64 -3.40 19.73 -12.43
C GLN A 64 -2.50 18.74 -11.68
N GLY A 65 -1.42 18.26 -12.30
CA GLY A 65 -0.53 17.26 -11.69
C GLY A 65 -1.08 15.83 -11.65
N THR A 66 -0.44 15.00 -10.84
CA THR A 66 -0.70 13.56 -10.74
C THR A 66 -1.72 13.26 -9.64
N PRO A 67 -2.75 12.44 -9.91
CA PRO A 67 -3.69 12.02 -8.88
C PRO A 67 -3.03 11.03 -7.91
N TYR A 68 -3.39 11.13 -6.63
CA TYR A 68 -2.98 10.24 -5.56
C TYR A 68 -4.21 9.84 -4.75
N ILE A 69 -4.38 8.54 -4.54
CA ILE A 69 -5.46 8.02 -3.70
C ILE A 69 -5.09 8.23 -2.23
N LYS A 70 -5.94 8.96 -1.50
CA LYS A 70 -5.82 9.20 -0.06
C LYS A 70 -6.09 7.91 0.71
N ARG A 71 -5.71 7.92 2.01
CA ARG A 71 -6.02 6.84 2.95
C ARG A 71 -7.49 6.40 2.87
N SER A 72 -8.44 7.33 2.80
CA SER A 72 -9.87 7.01 2.72
C SER A 72 -10.23 6.18 1.48
N GLY A 73 -9.66 6.52 0.32
CA GLY A 73 -9.88 5.78 -0.93
C GLY A 73 -9.35 4.37 -0.86
N TRP A 74 -8.13 4.18 -0.36
CA TRP A 74 -7.56 2.85 -0.15
C TRP A 74 -8.39 2.01 0.82
N ARG A 75 -8.97 2.61 1.88
CA ARG A 75 -9.89 1.89 2.78
C ARG A 75 -11.19 1.49 2.10
N LYS A 76 -11.76 2.33 1.24
CA LYS A 76 -12.96 1.96 0.48
C LYS A 76 -12.70 0.79 -0.46
N LEU A 77 -11.59 0.84 -1.21
CA LEU A 77 -11.17 -0.25 -2.10
C LEU A 77 -10.95 -1.55 -1.31
N ALA A 78 -10.20 -1.48 -0.22
CA ALA A 78 -9.96 -2.66 0.62
C ALA A 78 -11.26 -3.29 1.15
N ARG A 79 -12.26 -2.47 1.52
CA ARG A 79 -13.56 -2.96 2.01
C ARG A 79 -14.40 -3.57 0.90
N PHE A 80 -14.42 -2.93 -0.27
CA PHE A 80 -15.13 -3.46 -1.43
C PHE A 80 -14.58 -4.82 -1.89
N PHE A 81 -13.24 -4.95 -1.95
CA PHE A 81 -12.58 -6.18 -2.36
C PHE A 81 -12.37 -7.19 -1.22
N GLY A 82 -12.90 -6.93 0.00
CA GLY A 82 -12.79 -7.87 1.11
C GLY A 82 -11.37 -8.11 1.62
N LEU A 83 -10.47 -7.15 1.44
CA LEU A 83 -9.09 -7.22 1.92
C LEU A 83 -9.02 -7.05 3.44
N SER A 84 -8.20 -7.90 4.05
CA SER A 84 -7.78 -7.81 5.45
C SER A 84 -6.27 -7.68 5.52
N TRP A 85 -5.75 -7.04 6.55
CA TRP A 85 -4.32 -6.86 6.73
C TRP A 85 -3.94 -6.92 8.21
N ASP A 86 -2.66 -7.17 8.45
CA ASP A 86 -2.03 -7.14 9.76
C ASP A 86 -0.74 -6.32 9.70
N VAL A 87 -0.45 -5.62 10.79
CA VAL A 87 0.81 -4.89 10.96
C VAL A 87 1.80 -5.85 11.62
N GLU A 88 2.60 -6.54 10.81
CA GLU A 88 3.50 -7.59 11.28
C GLU A 88 4.62 -7.04 12.17
N SER A 89 5.12 -5.84 11.86
CA SER A 89 6.13 -5.18 12.69
C SER A 89 6.19 -3.67 12.48
N VAL A 90 6.63 -2.98 13.52
CA VAL A 90 6.95 -1.55 13.50
C VAL A 90 8.28 -1.37 14.23
N ASN A 91 9.27 -0.80 13.54
CA ASN A 91 10.60 -0.58 14.08
C ASN A 91 10.96 0.91 14.07
N LYS A 92 11.45 1.41 15.20
CA LYS A 92 12.02 2.76 15.32
C LYS A 92 13.54 2.68 15.21
N THR A 93 14.13 3.50 14.34
CA THR A 93 15.59 3.65 14.20
C THR A 93 15.96 5.10 14.47
N LYS A 94 16.94 5.32 15.36
CA LYS A 94 17.51 6.67 15.58
C LYS A 94 18.50 6.98 14.46
N MET A 95 18.42 8.19 13.92
CA MET A 95 19.29 8.67 12.85
C MET A 95 20.50 9.41 13.42
N GLU A 96 21.58 9.50 12.65
CA GLU A 96 22.84 10.12 13.07
C GLU A 96 22.68 11.62 13.40
N ASN A 97 21.77 12.30 12.71
CA ASN A 97 21.43 13.71 12.91
C ASN A 97 20.54 13.99 14.12
N GLY A 98 20.22 12.96 14.93
CA GLY A 98 19.37 13.08 16.11
C GLY A 98 17.88 12.86 15.84
N GLY A 99 17.45 12.77 14.57
CA GLY A 99 16.09 12.39 14.18
C GLY A 99 15.78 10.91 14.40
N TYR A 100 14.57 10.49 14.02
CA TYR A 100 14.17 9.08 14.03
C TYR A 100 13.33 8.73 12.79
N MET A 101 13.37 7.44 12.44
CA MET A 101 12.59 6.85 11.36
C MET A 101 11.78 5.68 11.89
N TYR A 102 10.53 5.58 11.45
CA TYR A 102 9.71 4.40 11.60
C TYR A 102 9.69 3.60 10.30
N ARG A 103 9.79 2.27 10.41
CA ARG A 103 9.48 1.32 9.34
C ARG A 103 8.39 0.38 9.81
N ALA A 104 7.26 0.36 9.10
CA ALA A 104 6.15 -0.56 9.33
C ALA A 104 6.13 -1.60 8.21
N ARG A 105 6.03 -2.88 8.58
CA ARG A 105 5.78 -3.99 7.65
C ARG A 105 4.34 -4.44 7.81
N VAL A 106 3.62 -4.52 6.70
CA VAL A 106 2.21 -4.89 6.68
C VAL A 106 2.04 -6.04 5.71
N LYS A 107 1.23 -7.02 6.09
CA LYS A 107 0.78 -8.10 5.22
C LYS A 107 -0.71 -7.96 4.98
N VAL A 108 -1.11 -8.01 3.72
CA VAL A 108 -2.52 -8.03 3.29
C VAL A 108 -2.86 -9.39 2.70
N TRP A 109 -4.11 -9.81 2.84
CA TRP A 109 -4.62 -11.01 2.19
C TRP A 109 -6.04 -10.80 1.68
N HIS A 110 -6.34 -11.53 0.60
CA HIS A 110 -7.65 -11.61 -0.02
C HIS A 110 -8.26 -13.01 0.24
N PRO A 111 -9.58 -13.15 0.40
CA PRO A 111 -10.24 -14.44 0.61
C PRO A 111 -9.99 -15.50 -0.46
N SER A 112 -9.55 -15.10 -1.67
CA SER A 112 -9.14 -16.04 -2.73
C SER A 112 -7.78 -16.72 -2.49
N GLY A 113 -7.08 -16.40 -1.39
CA GLY A 113 -5.78 -16.96 -1.06
C GLY A 113 -4.57 -16.13 -1.49
N ALA A 114 -4.77 -15.01 -2.19
CA ALA A 114 -3.68 -14.09 -2.51
C ALA A 114 -3.22 -13.34 -1.25
N SER A 115 -1.92 -13.12 -1.10
CA SER A 115 -1.36 -12.29 -0.04
C SER A 115 -0.11 -11.56 -0.51
N VAL A 116 0.09 -10.34 -0.01
CA VAL A 116 1.21 -9.47 -0.33
C VAL A 116 1.75 -8.85 0.95
N THR A 117 3.05 -8.60 1.01
CA THR A 117 3.71 -7.90 2.13
C THR A 117 4.48 -6.71 1.59
N ALA A 118 4.37 -5.56 2.22
CA ALA A 118 5.14 -4.38 1.86
C ALA A 118 5.56 -3.57 3.09
N GLU A 119 6.55 -2.72 2.89
CA GLU A 119 7.07 -1.82 3.91
C GLU A 119 6.73 -0.36 3.61
N GLY A 120 6.43 0.38 4.66
CA GLY A 120 6.27 1.82 4.65
C GLY A 120 7.23 2.46 5.65
N ALA A 121 7.78 3.61 5.27
CA ALA A 121 8.70 4.36 6.12
C ALA A 121 8.27 5.82 6.24
N ALA A 122 8.60 6.42 7.38
CA ALA A 122 8.44 7.85 7.62
C ALA A 122 9.51 8.34 8.60
N THR A 123 9.98 9.57 8.42
CA THR A 123 11.01 10.17 9.25
C THR A 123 10.48 11.39 9.99
N SER A 124 11.06 11.67 11.16
CA SER A 124 10.78 12.88 11.94
C SER A 124 11.23 14.17 11.23
N GLU A 125 11.99 14.05 10.15
CA GLU A 125 12.53 15.18 9.38
C GLU A 125 11.63 15.56 8.19
N ASP A 126 10.59 14.77 7.91
CA ASP A 126 9.65 15.09 6.84
C ASP A 126 9.04 16.49 7.09
N LYS A 127 9.15 17.34 6.06
CA LYS A 127 8.66 18.73 6.06
C LYS A 127 7.16 18.79 6.38
N PHE A 128 6.43 17.72 6.09
CA PHE A 128 5.03 17.56 6.43
C PHE A 128 4.78 17.70 7.95
N PHE A 129 5.62 17.09 8.80
CA PHE A 129 5.47 17.16 10.26
C PHE A 129 6.12 18.41 10.85
N THR A 130 7.27 18.81 10.30
CA THR A 130 8.07 19.89 10.90
C THR A 130 7.62 21.29 10.48
N LYS A 131 6.62 21.41 9.58
CA LYS A 131 6.23 22.68 8.93
C LYS A 131 7.44 23.43 8.36
N GLY A 132 8.34 22.68 7.72
CA GLY A 132 9.60 23.21 7.18
C GLY A 132 10.63 23.56 8.27
N GLY A 133 10.75 22.73 9.30
CA GLY A 133 11.73 22.91 10.40
C GLY A 133 11.30 23.89 11.50
N ARG A 134 10.06 24.37 11.51
CA ARG A 134 9.52 25.31 12.51
C ARG A 134 8.97 24.64 13.77
N LYS A 135 8.73 23.33 13.72
CA LYS A 135 8.20 22.52 14.81
C LYS A 135 8.89 21.16 14.82
N GLU A 136 9.04 20.59 16.01
CA GLU A 136 9.37 19.17 16.15
C GLU A 136 8.20 18.29 15.68
N ALA A 137 8.54 17.18 15.02
CA ALA A 137 7.55 16.21 14.56
C ALA A 137 6.93 15.46 15.75
N ASP A 138 5.61 15.30 15.72
CA ASP A 138 4.92 14.43 16.67
C ASP A 138 5.23 12.96 16.34
N GLU A 139 5.75 12.23 17.31
CA GLU A 139 6.16 10.83 17.13
C GLU A 139 5.01 9.92 16.70
N ALA A 140 3.80 10.16 17.21
CA ALA A 140 2.62 9.38 16.84
C ALA A 140 2.22 9.64 15.38
N ASP A 141 2.40 10.86 14.89
CA ASP A 141 2.12 11.22 13.50
C ASP A 141 3.12 10.56 12.54
N VAL A 142 4.41 10.52 12.88
CA VAL A 142 5.45 9.85 12.08
C VAL A 142 5.19 8.35 12.01
N LEU A 143 4.87 7.72 13.14
CA LEU A 143 4.50 6.30 13.21
C LEU A 143 3.27 6.01 12.32
N MET A 144 2.19 6.76 12.51
CA MET A 144 0.93 6.58 11.77
C MET A 144 1.14 6.77 10.25
N LYS A 145 2.06 7.66 9.85
CA LYS A 145 2.43 7.82 8.44
C LYS A 145 3.15 6.59 7.90
N ALA A 146 4.12 6.04 8.62
CA ALA A 146 4.82 4.82 8.19
C ALA A 146 3.83 3.66 7.97
N GLU A 147 2.90 3.45 8.90
CA GLU A 147 1.81 2.47 8.75
C GLU A 147 0.90 2.81 7.56
N THR A 148 0.49 4.07 7.41
CA THR A 148 -0.39 4.47 6.30
C THR A 148 0.27 4.21 4.95
N VAL A 149 1.57 4.49 4.80
CA VAL A 149 2.32 4.20 3.56
C VAL A 149 2.37 2.69 3.32
N ALA A 150 2.72 1.89 4.34
CA ALA A 150 2.80 0.44 4.21
C ALA A 150 1.45 -0.15 3.78
N ILE A 151 0.36 0.28 4.43
CA ILE A 151 -0.96 -0.26 4.16
C ILE A 151 -1.49 0.17 2.78
N ASN A 152 -1.25 1.42 2.36
CA ASN A 152 -1.62 1.86 1.02
C ASN A 152 -0.86 1.07 -0.06
N ARG A 153 0.44 0.80 0.15
CA ARG A 153 1.28 0.01 -0.76
C ARG A 153 0.77 -1.41 -0.91
N VAL A 154 0.53 -2.13 0.17
CA VAL A 154 0.02 -3.51 0.08
C VAL A 154 -1.36 -3.59 -0.58
N ILE A 155 -2.25 -2.62 -0.33
CA ILE A 155 -3.57 -2.58 -0.98
C ILE A 155 -3.41 -2.30 -2.49
N SER A 156 -2.53 -1.37 -2.86
CA SER A 156 -2.26 -1.06 -4.27
C SER A 156 -1.71 -2.28 -5.00
N ASP A 157 -0.70 -2.93 -4.42
CA ASP A 157 0.00 -4.08 -5.00
C ASP A 157 -0.94 -5.29 -5.18
N ILE A 158 -1.64 -5.73 -4.12
CA ILE A 158 -2.54 -6.90 -4.24
C ILE A 158 -3.71 -6.68 -5.21
N LEU A 159 -4.15 -5.43 -5.41
CA LEU A 159 -5.22 -5.10 -6.35
C LEU A 159 -4.71 -4.87 -7.78
N GLY A 160 -3.39 -4.80 -7.99
CA GLY A 160 -2.81 -4.35 -9.26
C GLY A 160 -3.20 -2.91 -9.60
N SER A 161 -3.43 -2.08 -8.58
CA SER A 161 -3.90 -0.69 -8.72
C SER A 161 -2.78 0.33 -8.67
N GLY A 162 -1.55 -0.10 -8.95
CA GLY A 162 -0.42 0.81 -9.13
C GLY A 162 -0.75 1.78 -10.25
N GLU A 163 -1.11 3.02 -9.89
CA GLU A 163 -0.93 4.12 -10.81
C GLU A 163 0.58 4.18 -11.03
N VAL A 164 1.02 4.19 -12.29
CA VAL A 164 2.44 4.28 -12.66
C VAL A 164 2.98 5.55 -12.02
N SER A 165 3.50 5.44 -10.80
CA SER A 165 4.20 6.54 -10.16
C SER A 165 5.62 6.48 -10.69
N GLU A 166 6.14 7.62 -11.09
CA GLU A 166 7.42 7.85 -11.77
C GLU A 166 8.67 7.26 -11.07
N GLU A 167 8.53 6.56 -9.94
CA GLU A 167 9.58 5.71 -9.34
C GLU A 167 9.91 4.45 -10.17
N GLU A 168 9.10 4.05 -11.17
CA GLU A 168 9.42 2.94 -12.09
C GLU A 168 10.07 3.40 -13.42
N THR A 169 10.33 4.69 -13.56
CA THR A 169 11.07 5.28 -14.69
C THR A 169 12.37 5.87 -14.18
N GLU A 170 13.33 5.00 -13.87
CA GLU A 170 14.75 5.38 -13.77
C GLU A 170 15.44 5.20 -15.14
#